data_AF-A0A935EH87-F1
#
_entry.id   AF-A0A935EH87-F1
#
_cell.length_a   1.000
_cell.length_b   1.000
_cell.length_c   1.000
_cell.angle_alpha   90.00
_cell.angle_beta   90.00
_cell.angle_gamma   90.00
#
_symmetry.space_group_name_H-M   'P 1'
#
loop_
_entity.id
_entity.type
_entity.pdbx_description
1 polymer ?
#
loop_
_entity_poly.entity_id
_entity_poly.type
_entity_poly.pdbx_seq_one_letter_code
_entity_poly.pdbx_strand_id
1 'polypeptide(L)'
;MKQPCNPVKTLLFISLISFILLIQVSVSAQNSSEQAVALNGLNSYLKTFEGGHYGFVEVTNGELFIRYKSGHSSNFKLNDISEIKILQNDATGTRVAFMCRDGQKCVYSGNTYTNYVSQPFTTKARVSAQELYSLMERVLRAFRTAQTPTPTPVVSAPAVLPNTDCTVILAGKGCGKIALGAAEFSIESMLGKPDVIAEGNHRYYAFGIVIRYTSGRVVEQISFIRNSPYRGDTYKPFVGRPEKNVAWQASVQQIKGIYGAPQEHWDSINLAGTKVDWLTYPNIKFELFGGTLREVVVGNFVKTAEQIAADKKPVQGPLMAKADQIVVEYKTMHDRLERNMSEYNRLAAKYASEMRLHLSGSAHKTREAMSRVATESINSIDAFIKKNEGFLAPSIKAHLIEDRQKFLD
;
A
#
# COMPACT_ATOMS: atom_id res chain seq x y z
N MET A 1 30.71 -41.60 60.19
CA MET A 1 29.33 -41.67 59.66
C MET A 1 29.25 -40.77 58.43
N LYS A 2 29.15 -41.37 57.23
CA LYS A 2 28.98 -40.65 55.95
C LYS A 2 27.68 -41.12 55.33
N GLN A 3 26.76 -40.20 55.06
CA GLN A 3 25.49 -40.43 54.38
C GLN A 3 25.70 -40.48 52.85
N PRO A 4 25.00 -41.34 52.10
CA PRO A 4 25.08 -41.34 50.63
C PRO A 4 23.98 -40.47 50.01
N CYS A 5 24.35 -39.67 49.01
CA CYS A 5 23.41 -38.94 48.14
C CYS A 5 22.83 -39.87 47.07
N ASN A 6 21.52 -39.78 46.85
CA ASN A 6 20.73 -40.63 45.94
C ASN A 6 20.24 -39.78 44.73
N PRO A 7 20.53 -40.14 43.47
CA PRO A 7 20.18 -39.33 42.30
C PRO A 7 18.93 -39.88 41.60
N VAL A 8 17.72 -39.58 42.11
CA VAL A 8 16.47 -40.02 41.44
C VAL A 8 15.49 -38.86 41.18
N LYS A 9 15.72 -37.65 41.71
CA LYS A 9 14.78 -36.53 41.54
C LYS A 9 14.95 -35.69 40.27
N THR A 10 16.03 -35.88 39.49
CA THR A 10 16.31 -35.03 38.32
C THR A 10 15.68 -35.52 37.02
N LEU A 11 15.27 -36.80 36.93
CA LEU A 11 14.74 -37.36 35.67
C LEU A 11 13.26 -37.02 35.40
N LEU A 12 12.46 -36.77 36.45
CA LEU A 12 11.02 -36.51 36.31
C LEU A 12 10.69 -35.06 35.89
N PHE A 13 11.58 -34.10 36.14
CA PHE A 13 11.38 -32.71 35.73
C PHE A 13 11.67 -32.44 34.25
N ILE A 14 12.55 -33.23 33.62
CA ILE A 14 12.91 -33.07 32.19
C ILE A 14 11.81 -33.60 31.27
N SER A 15 11.03 -34.59 31.74
CA SER A 15 9.91 -35.18 30.99
C SER A 15 8.69 -34.24 30.90
N LEU A 16 8.39 -33.49 31.98
CA LEU A 16 7.25 -32.56 32.00
C LEU A 16 7.50 -31.29 31.16
N ILE A 17 8.73 -30.79 31.13
CA ILE A 17 9.13 -29.61 30.33
C ILE A 17 9.13 -29.94 28.83
N SER A 18 9.55 -31.15 28.45
CA SER A 18 9.49 -31.62 27.05
C SER A 18 8.05 -31.74 26.54
N PHE A 19 7.09 -32.11 27.39
CA PHE A 19 5.68 -32.22 27.00
C PHE A 19 5.02 -30.85 26.79
N ILE A 20 5.37 -29.84 27.58
CA ILE A 20 4.87 -28.46 27.43
C ILE A 20 5.45 -27.79 26.17
N LEU A 21 6.72 -28.06 25.85
CA LEU A 21 7.38 -27.53 24.66
C LEU A 21 6.79 -28.12 23.36
N LEU A 22 6.41 -29.40 23.37
CA LEU A 22 5.73 -30.07 22.24
C LEU A 22 4.34 -29.48 21.98
N ILE A 23 3.56 -29.14 23.01
CA ILE A 23 2.22 -28.55 22.86
C ILE A 23 2.29 -27.14 22.24
N GLN A 24 3.26 -26.31 22.62
CA GLN A 24 3.40 -24.95 22.07
C GLN A 24 3.82 -24.93 20.59
N VAL A 25 4.65 -25.89 20.16
CA VAL A 25 5.07 -26.01 18.74
C VAL A 25 3.92 -26.48 17.84
N SER A 26 3.03 -27.35 18.35
CA SER A 26 1.88 -27.84 17.57
C SER A 26 0.83 -26.76 17.30
N VAL A 27 0.57 -25.86 18.26
CA VAL A 27 -0.46 -24.80 18.14
C VAL A 27 -0.05 -23.72 17.13
N SER A 28 1.22 -23.32 17.09
CA SER A 28 1.71 -22.33 16.11
C SER A 28 1.72 -22.86 14.68
N ALA A 29 2.00 -24.15 14.49
CA ALA A 29 1.98 -24.80 13.18
C ALA A 29 0.54 -25.03 12.68
N GLN A 30 -0.41 -25.31 13.58
CA GLN A 30 -1.84 -25.41 13.23
C GLN A 30 -2.42 -24.06 12.79
N ASN A 31 -2.08 -22.95 13.46
CA ASN A 31 -2.62 -21.62 13.15
C ASN A 31 -2.20 -21.08 11.76
N SER A 32 -0.95 -21.30 11.31
CA SER A 32 -0.55 -20.87 9.96
C SER A 32 -1.20 -21.73 8.87
N SER A 33 -1.48 -23.00 9.17
CA SER A 33 -2.21 -23.90 8.28
C SER A 33 -3.68 -23.48 8.13
N GLU A 34 -4.35 -23.07 9.21
CA GLU A 34 -5.76 -22.65 9.18
C GLU A 34 -5.95 -21.30 8.46
N GLN A 35 -5.03 -20.34 8.66
CA GLN A 35 -5.02 -19.06 7.94
C GLN A 35 -4.85 -19.25 6.43
N ALA A 36 -3.88 -20.09 6.03
CA ALA A 36 -3.66 -20.41 4.62
C ALA A 36 -4.87 -21.12 4.00
N VAL A 37 -5.49 -22.07 4.72
CA VAL A 37 -6.71 -22.75 4.26
C VAL A 37 -7.88 -21.78 4.13
N ALA A 38 -8.07 -20.87 5.09
CA ALA A 38 -9.14 -19.87 5.05
C ALA A 38 -8.97 -18.90 3.86
N LEU A 39 -7.76 -18.36 3.65
CA LEU A 39 -7.46 -17.48 2.51
C LEU A 39 -7.59 -18.22 1.19
N ASN A 40 -7.06 -19.43 1.08
CA ASN A 40 -7.18 -20.23 -0.15
C ASN A 40 -8.64 -20.55 -0.48
N GLY A 41 -9.46 -20.85 0.52
CA GLY A 41 -10.89 -21.06 0.34
C GLY A 41 -11.60 -19.82 -0.21
N LEU A 42 -11.37 -18.66 0.42
CA LEU A 42 -11.96 -17.40 -0.04
C LEU A 42 -11.44 -17.02 -1.43
N ASN A 43 -10.14 -17.11 -1.68
CA ASN A 43 -9.54 -16.78 -2.98
C ASN A 43 -9.99 -17.71 -4.10
N SER A 44 -10.18 -19.00 -3.81
CA SER A 44 -10.71 -19.95 -4.81
C SER A 44 -12.13 -19.60 -5.22
N TYR A 45 -12.95 -19.16 -4.26
CA TYR A 45 -14.30 -18.69 -4.51
C TYR A 45 -14.32 -17.36 -5.30
N LEU A 46 -13.50 -16.39 -4.90
CA LEU A 46 -13.46 -15.05 -5.51
C LEU A 46 -13.05 -15.06 -7.00
N LYS A 47 -12.31 -16.08 -7.45
CA LYS A 47 -11.90 -16.23 -8.87
C LYS A 47 -13.09 -16.31 -9.84
N THR A 48 -14.18 -16.93 -9.43
CA THR A 48 -15.37 -17.13 -10.28
C THR A 48 -16.56 -16.28 -9.82
N PHE A 49 -16.57 -15.87 -8.55
CA PHE A 49 -17.59 -15.01 -7.98
C PHE A 49 -17.68 -13.65 -8.70
N GLU A 50 -18.89 -13.31 -9.17
CA GLU A 50 -19.17 -12.09 -9.96
C GLU A 50 -18.15 -11.87 -11.11
N GLY A 51 -17.82 -12.94 -11.85
CA GLY A 51 -16.90 -12.87 -12.98
C GLY A 51 -15.44 -12.58 -12.60
N GLY A 52 -15.08 -12.81 -11.33
CA GLY A 52 -13.74 -12.57 -10.81
C GLY A 52 -13.46 -11.10 -10.51
N HIS A 53 -14.48 -10.26 -10.37
CA HIS A 53 -14.34 -8.82 -10.11
C HIS A 53 -13.41 -8.52 -8.92
N TYR A 54 -13.55 -9.28 -7.84
CA TYR A 54 -12.81 -9.10 -6.59
C TYR A 54 -11.38 -9.67 -6.60
N GLY A 55 -10.93 -10.23 -7.71
CA GLY A 55 -9.58 -10.78 -7.90
C GLY A 55 -9.17 -11.77 -6.80
N PHE A 56 -8.44 -11.28 -5.80
CA PHE A 56 -8.07 -12.06 -4.62
C PHE A 56 -7.93 -11.19 -3.36
N VAL A 57 -7.90 -11.84 -2.21
CA VAL A 57 -7.57 -11.26 -0.92
C VAL A 57 -6.26 -11.79 -0.36
N GLU A 58 -5.55 -10.92 0.33
CA GLU A 58 -4.35 -11.25 1.09
C GLU A 58 -4.41 -10.55 2.45
N VAL A 59 -3.71 -11.12 3.44
CA VAL A 59 -3.60 -10.51 4.77
C VAL A 59 -2.13 -10.35 5.08
N THR A 60 -1.72 -9.12 5.33
CA THR A 60 -0.34 -8.77 5.67
C THR A 60 -0.35 -7.80 6.85
N ASN A 61 0.47 -8.07 7.88
CA ASN A 61 0.59 -7.23 9.08
C ASN A 61 -0.75 -6.92 9.78
N GLY A 62 -1.69 -7.87 9.76
CA GLY A 62 -3.02 -7.72 10.37
C GLY A 62 -3.99 -6.85 9.55
N GLU A 63 -3.59 -6.44 8.35
CA GLU A 63 -4.42 -5.72 7.37
C GLU A 63 -4.81 -6.66 6.23
N LEU A 64 -6.09 -6.69 5.90
CA LEU A 64 -6.64 -7.44 4.78
C LEU A 64 -6.71 -6.52 3.56
N PHE A 65 -6.12 -6.95 2.45
CA PHE A 65 -6.19 -6.29 1.16
C PHE A 65 -7.09 -7.08 0.21
N ILE A 66 -8.01 -6.39 -0.46
CA ILE A 66 -8.78 -6.90 -1.60
C ILE A 66 -8.15 -6.32 -2.85
N ARG A 67 -7.67 -7.18 -3.74
CA ARG A 67 -7.05 -6.82 -5.01
C ARG A 67 -8.07 -7.05 -6.12
N TYR A 68 -8.67 -5.97 -6.61
CA TYR A 68 -9.67 -6.09 -7.67
C TYR A 68 -9.01 -6.39 -9.00
N LYS A 69 -9.75 -7.05 -9.90
CA LYS A 69 -9.29 -7.31 -11.27
C LYS A 69 -8.98 -6.04 -12.06
N SER A 70 -9.60 -4.92 -11.68
CA SER A 70 -9.34 -3.59 -12.24
C SER A 70 -7.98 -2.99 -11.87
N GLY A 71 -7.20 -3.64 -10.99
CA GLY A 71 -5.91 -3.13 -10.51
C GLY A 71 -6.00 -2.21 -9.28
N HIS A 72 -7.20 -1.76 -8.91
CA HIS A 72 -7.42 -1.07 -7.64
C HIS A 72 -7.36 -2.04 -6.46
N SER A 73 -7.26 -1.50 -5.24
CA SER A 73 -7.35 -2.30 -4.02
C SER A 73 -8.14 -1.59 -2.92
N SER A 74 -8.73 -2.38 -2.02
CA SER A 74 -9.29 -1.88 -0.76
C SER A 74 -8.58 -2.55 0.40
N ASN A 75 -8.44 -1.87 1.53
CA ASN A 75 -7.76 -2.43 2.69
C ASN A 75 -8.35 -1.95 4.01
N PHE A 76 -8.20 -2.79 5.04
CA PHE A 76 -8.62 -2.50 6.40
C PHE A 76 -7.92 -3.44 7.39
N LYS A 77 -7.70 -2.97 8.62
CA LYS A 77 -7.21 -3.83 9.70
C LYS A 77 -8.30 -4.79 10.14
N LEU A 78 -7.95 -6.07 10.29
CA LEU A 78 -8.89 -7.11 10.73
C LEU A 78 -9.41 -6.87 12.15
N ASN A 79 -8.63 -6.18 12.99
CA ASN A 79 -9.02 -5.81 14.35
C ASN A 79 -10.04 -4.65 14.37
N ASP A 80 -10.07 -3.84 13.31
CA ASP A 80 -11.03 -2.74 13.19
C ASP A 80 -12.38 -3.23 12.64
N ILE A 81 -12.47 -4.49 12.23
CA ILE A 81 -13.73 -5.14 11.89
C ILE A 81 -14.41 -5.62 13.18
N SER A 82 -15.73 -5.50 13.26
CA SER A 82 -16.57 -6.06 14.32
C SER A 82 -17.10 -7.44 13.92
N GLU A 83 -17.69 -7.55 12.75
CA GLU A 83 -18.41 -8.74 12.29
C GLU A 83 -18.50 -8.80 10.76
N ILE A 84 -18.86 -9.96 10.22
CA ILE A 84 -19.36 -10.07 8.84
C ILE A 84 -20.89 -10.00 8.88
N LYS A 85 -21.50 -9.22 7.98
CA LYS A 85 -22.96 -9.19 7.82
C LYS A 85 -23.40 -9.55 6.42
N ILE A 86 -24.50 -10.30 6.35
CA ILE A 86 -25.34 -10.33 5.15
C ILE A 86 -26.29 -9.14 5.25
N LEU A 87 -26.17 -8.20 4.32
CA LEU A 87 -27.01 -7.03 4.18
C LEU A 87 -27.99 -7.28 3.02
N GLN A 88 -29.28 -7.28 3.31
CA GLN A 88 -30.31 -7.27 2.27
C GLN A 88 -30.65 -5.83 1.89
N ASN A 89 -30.66 -5.56 0.60
CA ASN A 89 -31.16 -4.31 0.06
C ASN A 89 -31.99 -4.62 -1.19
N ASP A 90 -33.26 -4.24 -1.15
CA ASP A 90 -34.24 -4.54 -2.19
C ASP A 90 -33.88 -3.90 -3.55
N ALA A 91 -33.06 -2.84 -3.55
CA ALA A 91 -32.61 -2.13 -4.76
C ALA A 91 -31.24 -2.58 -5.28
N THR A 92 -30.35 -3.09 -4.43
CA THR A 92 -28.95 -3.38 -4.79
C THR A 92 -28.56 -4.86 -4.67
N GLY A 93 -29.52 -5.74 -4.39
CA GLY A 93 -29.28 -7.16 -4.18
C GLY A 93 -28.73 -7.48 -2.79
N THR A 94 -28.33 -8.74 -2.61
CA THR A 94 -27.75 -9.21 -1.33
C THR A 94 -26.27 -8.84 -1.29
N ARG A 95 -25.80 -8.29 -0.18
CA ARG A 95 -24.38 -7.99 0.04
C ARG A 95 -23.87 -8.76 1.23
N VAL A 96 -22.60 -9.15 1.19
CA VAL A 96 -21.87 -9.69 2.35
C VAL A 96 -20.74 -8.72 2.65
N ALA A 97 -20.65 -8.21 3.87
CA ALA A 97 -19.73 -7.12 4.19
C ALA A 97 -18.91 -7.37 5.44
N PHE A 98 -17.63 -6.99 5.39
CA PHE A 98 -16.87 -6.71 6.61
C PHE A 98 -17.38 -5.40 7.19
N MET A 99 -17.88 -5.43 8.42
CA MET A 99 -18.41 -4.26 9.12
C MET A 99 -17.35 -3.67 10.04
N CYS A 100 -17.10 -2.37 9.95
CA CYS A 100 -16.21 -1.70 10.89
C CYS A 100 -16.80 -1.70 12.30
N ARG A 101 -15.92 -1.68 13.29
CA ARG A 101 -16.26 -1.56 14.70
C ARG A 101 -16.80 -0.16 14.99
N ASP A 102 -17.83 -0.10 15.84
CA ASP A 102 -18.42 1.13 16.36
C ASP A 102 -18.82 2.17 15.29
N GLY A 103 -19.13 1.70 14.07
CA GLY A 103 -19.50 2.57 12.95
C GLY A 103 -18.38 3.47 12.42
N GLN A 104 -17.12 3.21 12.80
CA GLN A 104 -15.97 3.97 12.30
C GLN A 104 -15.72 3.68 10.81
N LYS A 105 -15.11 4.64 10.11
CA LYS A 105 -14.67 4.46 8.72
C LYS A 105 -13.30 3.81 8.67
N CYS A 106 -13.25 2.48 8.69
CA CYS A 106 -12.02 1.67 8.77
C CYS A 106 -11.58 1.04 7.44
N VAL A 107 -12.42 1.08 6.41
CA VAL A 107 -12.15 0.49 5.10
C VAL A 107 -11.72 1.55 4.12
N TYR A 108 -10.46 1.53 3.70
CA TYR A 108 -9.99 2.35 2.58
C TYR A 108 -10.37 1.71 1.25
N SER A 109 -10.96 2.49 0.34
CA SER A 109 -11.25 2.05 -1.03
C SER A 109 -10.37 2.78 -2.04
N GLY A 110 -9.48 2.07 -2.71
CA GLY A 110 -8.68 2.62 -3.80
C GLY A 110 -9.46 2.88 -5.10
N ASN A 111 -10.73 2.51 -5.19
CA ASN A 111 -11.60 2.89 -6.31
C ASN A 111 -12.14 4.33 -6.16
N THR A 112 -12.29 4.81 -4.93
CA THR A 112 -12.91 6.11 -4.60
C THR A 112 -12.03 6.99 -3.71
N TYR A 113 -10.85 6.48 -3.34
CA TYR A 113 -9.84 7.13 -2.51
C TYR A 113 -10.39 7.65 -1.17
N THR A 114 -11.37 6.95 -0.59
CA THR A 114 -12.01 7.35 0.68
C THR A 114 -12.25 6.17 1.62
N ASN A 115 -12.56 6.49 2.87
CA ASN A 115 -12.81 5.51 3.93
C ASN A 115 -14.32 5.27 4.14
N TYR A 116 -14.71 4.01 4.29
CA TYR A 116 -16.08 3.55 4.50
C TYR A 116 -16.23 2.77 5.79
N VAL A 117 -17.49 2.69 6.26
CA VAL A 117 -17.89 1.93 7.46
C VAL A 117 -18.01 0.43 7.22
N SER A 118 -17.88 -0.01 5.96
CA SER A 118 -17.91 -1.41 5.59
C SER A 118 -17.26 -1.66 4.24
N GLN A 119 -16.87 -2.90 4.02
CA GLN A 119 -16.39 -3.42 2.74
C GLN A 119 -17.40 -4.44 2.20
N PRO A 120 -18.31 -4.04 1.30
CA PRO A 120 -19.33 -4.94 0.77
C PRO A 120 -18.83 -5.75 -0.43
N PHE A 121 -19.29 -6.99 -0.51
CA PHE A 121 -19.25 -7.85 -1.67
C PHE A 121 -20.69 -8.04 -2.15
N THR A 122 -20.99 -7.58 -3.37
CA THR A 122 -22.36 -7.65 -3.91
C THR A 122 -22.56 -9.00 -4.59
N THR A 123 -23.69 -9.64 -4.37
CA THR A 123 -24.07 -10.87 -5.07
C THR A 123 -25.52 -10.83 -5.54
N LYS A 124 -25.76 -11.44 -6.70
CA LYS A 124 -27.09 -11.58 -7.29
C LYS A 124 -27.91 -12.72 -6.67
N ALA A 125 -27.29 -13.65 -5.94
CA ALA A 125 -27.96 -14.85 -5.42
C ALA A 125 -27.77 -15.04 -3.91
N ARG A 126 -28.85 -15.39 -3.20
CA ARG A 126 -28.84 -15.61 -1.75
C ARG A 126 -27.96 -16.80 -1.32
N VAL A 127 -27.90 -17.85 -2.13
CA VAL A 127 -27.04 -19.02 -1.86
C VAL A 127 -25.56 -18.62 -1.91
N SER A 128 -25.17 -17.83 -2.90
CA SER A 128 -23.82 -17.28 -3.01
C SER A 128 -23.47 -16.35 -1.84
N ALA A 129 -24.44 -15.60 -1.31
CA ALA A 129 -24.24 -14.77 -0.12
C ALA A 129 -23.89 -15.61 1.13
N GLN A 130 -24.53 -16.77 1.32
CA GLN A 130 -24.29 -17.61 2.49
C GLN A 130 -22.92 -18.30 2.44
N GLU A 131 -22.51 -18.75 1.25
CA GLU A 131 -21.19 -19.34 1.04
C GLU A 131 -20.08 -18.30 1.23
N LEU A 132 -20.24 -17.12 0.62
CA LEU A 132 -19.32 -16.00 0.79
C LEU A 132 -19.23 -15.54 2.26
N TYR A 133 -20.37 -15.42 2.95
CA TYR A 133 -20.41 -15.13 4.38
C TYR A 133 -19.58 -16.14 5.17
N SER A 134 -19.77 -17.44 4.90
CA SER A 134 -19.07 -18.52 5.61
C SER A 134 -17.56 -18.47 5.38
N LEU A 135 -17.12 -18.13 4.17
CA LEU A 135 -15.71 -17.98 3.81
C LEU A 135 -15.08 -16.73 4.45
N MET A 136 -15.75 -15.58 4.40
CA MET A 136 -15.30 -14.35 5.02
C MET A 136 -15.23 -14.48 6.54
N GLU A 137 -16.23 -15.10 7.17
CA GLU A 137 -16.22 -15.43 8.60
C GLU A 137 -15.08 -16.37 8.96
N ARG A 138 -14.77 -17.36 8.11
CA ARG A 138 -13.63 -18.26 8.33
C ARG A 138 -12.31 -17.49 8.31
N VAL A 139 -12.13 -16.54 7.39
CA VAL A 139 -10.95 -15.66 7.37
C VAL A 139 -10.92 -14.79 8.62
N LEU A 140 -12.02 -14.09 8.95
CA LEU A 140 -12.07 -13.22 10.13
C LEU A 140 -11.78 -14.00 11.41
N ARG A 141 -12.31 -15.22 11.57
CA ARG A 141 -12.03 -16.10 12.70
C ARG A 141 -10.60 -16.60 12.72
N ALA A 142 -10.07 -17.17 11.63
CA ALA A 142 -8.71 -17.72 11.58
C ALA A 142 -7.63 -16.68 11.93
N PHE A 143 -7.88 -15.41 11.59
CA PHE A 143 -6.97 -14.32 11.93
C PHE A 143 -7.27 -13.64 13.29
N ARG A 144 -8.39 -13.96 13.94
CA ARG A 144 -8.73 -13.55 15.33
C ARG A 144 -8.41 -14.61 16.38
N THR A 145 -8.55 -15.90 16.08
CA THR A 145 -8.21 -17.02 16.99
C THR A 145 -6.70 -17.10 17.22
N ALA A 146 -5.90 -16.67 16.24
CA ALA A 146 -4.48 -16.38 16.41
C ALA A 146 -4.19 -15.24 17.43
N GLN A 147 -5.21 -14.53 17.94
CA GLN A 147 -5.11 -13.37 18.83
C GLN A 147 -5.76 -13.58 20.22
N THR A 148 -5.80 -14.80 20.77
CA THR A 148 -6.15 -15.03 22.20
C THR A 148 -5.21 -14.22 23.10
N PRO A 149 -5.64 -13.61 24.22
CA PRO A 149 -4.94 -12.49 24.86
C PRO A 149 -3.63 -12.95 25.50
N THR A 150 -2.56 -12.88 24.72
CA THR A 150 -1.20 -12.89 25.24
C THR A 150 -1.07 -11.64 26.12
N PRO A 151 -0.70 -11.76 27.42
CA PRO A 151 -0.34 -10.61 28.22
C PRO A 151 0.73 -9.86 27.45
N THR A 152 0.51 -8.56 27.23
CA THR A 152 1.37 -7.60 26.53
C THR A 152 2.64 -8.24 25.95
N PRO A 153 2.68 -8.58 24.64
CA PRO A 153 3.89 -9.12 24.08
C PRO A 153 4.98 -8.07 24.23
N VAL A 154 5.93 -8.37 25.11
CA VAL A 154 7.29 -7.85 25.04
C VAL A 154 7.67 -7.89 23.58
N VAL A 155 7.95 -6.70 23.03
CA VAL A 155 8.64 -6.43 21.77
C VAL A 155 9.16 -7.73 21.16
N SER A 156 8.41 -8.29 20.20
CA SER A 156 8.95 -9.34 19.34
C SER A 156 10.26 -8.80 18.83
N ALA A 157 11.36 -9.46 19.20
CA ALA A 157 12.71 -8.97 18.94
C ALA A 157 12.76 -8.51 17.48
N PRO A 158 13.25 -7.29 17.21
CA PRO A 158 13.35 -6.79 15.85
C PRO A 158 14.02 -7.87 15.00
N ALA A 159 13.54 -8.06 13.76
CA ALA A 159 14.29 -8.82 12.78
C ALA A 159 15.70 -8.23 12.78
N VAL A 160 16.62 -8.94 13.42
CA VAL A 160 17.99 -8.47 13.59
C VAL A 160 18.53 -8.42 12.17
N LEU A 161 18.86 -7.22 11.69
CA LEU A 161 19.62 -7.07 10.45
C LEU A 161 20.84 -7.99 10.60
N PRO A 162 20.97 -9.06 9.79
CA PRO A 162 22.00 -10.06 10.00
C PRO A 162 23.37 -9.36 10.07
N ASN A 163 24.08 -9.54 11.18
CA ASN A 163 25.46 -9.07 11.33
C ASN A 163 25.69 -7.56 11.14
N THR A 164 24.71 -6.70 11.46
CA THR A 164 24.93 -5.23 11.42
C THR A 164 24.58 -4.56 12.74
N ASP A 165 25.41 -3.59 13.15
CA ASP A 165 25.21 -2.63 14.24
C ASP A 165 24.30 -1.46 13.83
N CYS A 166 23.50 -1.66 12.77
CA CYS A 166 22.75 -0.62 12.10
C CYS A 166 21.45 -0.25 12.84
N THR A 167 21.60 0.45 13.96
CA THR A 167 20.50 0.95 14.79
C THR A 167 20.27 2.46 14.65
N VAL A 168 21.30 3.21 14.27
CA VAL A 168 21.27 4.67 14.13
C VAL A 168 21.79 5.07 12.75
N ILE A 169 20.99 5.86 12.02
CA ILE A 169 21.35 6.44 10.73
C ILE A 169 22.07 7.77 10.97
N LEU A 170 23.33 7.86 10.56
CA LEU A 170 24.19 9.02 10.68
C LEU A 170 24.26 9.76 9.33
N ALA A 171 24.06 11.08 9.35
CA ALA A 171 24.15 11.90 8.15
C ALA A 171 25.55 11.77 7.50
N GLY A 172 25.58 11.61 6.18
CA GLY A 172 26.81 11.45 5.38
C GLY A 172 27.64 10.21 5.66
N LYS A 173 27.16 9.30 6.49
CA LYS A 173 27.85 8.04 6.78
C LYS A 173 27.01 6.85 6.42
N GLY A 174 25.74 6.82 6.82
CA GLY A 174 24.88 5.64 6.71
C GLY A 174 24.65 5.04 8.09
N CYS A 175 24.75 3.73 8.24
CA CYS A 175 24.34 3.04 9.44
C CYS A 175 25.18 1.77 9.66
N GLY A 176 26.04 1.81 10.68
CA GLY A 176 27.03 0.76 10.90
C GLY A 176 27.96 0.59 9.70
N LYS A 177 28.14 -0.65 9.25
CA LYS A 177 28.90 -0.99 8.04
C LYS A 177 28.16 -0.70 6.72
N ILE A 178 26.86 -0.41 6.77
CA ILE A 178 26.09 0.01 5.60
C ILE A 178 26.36 1.50 5.40
N ALA A 179 27.45 1.83 4.73
CA ALA A 179 27.99 3.18 4.68
C ALA A 179 28.24 3.69 3.26
N LEU A 180 28.22 5.01 3.10
CA LEU A 180 28.65 5.66 1.85
C LEU A 180 30.09 5.26 1.52
N GLY A 181 30.35 5.03 0.24
CA GLY A 181 31.65 4.56 -0.27
C GLY A 181 31.94 3.08 -0.06
N ALA A 182 31.10 2.33 0.66
CA ALA A 182 31.26 0.87 0.76
C ALA A 182 31.14 0.21 -0.61
N ALA A 183 31.89 -0.88 -0.84
CA ALA A 183 31.78 -1.64 -2.09
C ALA A 183 30.51 -2.52 -2.09
N GLU A 184 29.87 -2.71 -3.26
CA GLU A 184 28.65 -3.55 -3.40
C GLU A 184 28.85 -4.95 -2.83
N PHE A 185 29.99 -5.60 -3.08
CA PHE A 185 30.28 -6.93 -2.53
C PHE A 185 30.30 -6.94 -0.99
N SER A 186 30.74 -5.85 -0.36
CA SER A 186 30.76 -5.74 1.10
C SER A 186 29.34 -5.63 1.64
N ILE A 187 28.48 -4.86 0.97
CA ILE A 187 27.06 -4.79 1.31
C ILE A 187 26.38 -6.16 1.15
N GLU A 188 26.59 -6.83 0.01
CA GLU A 188 25.99 -8.15 -0.25
C GLU A 188 26.47 -9.22 0.73
N SER A 189 27.71 -9.14 1.22
CA SER A 189 28.21 -10.04 2.26
C SER A 189 27.46 -9.91 3.59
N MET A 190 26.86 -8.75 3.85
CA MET A 190 26.12 -8.46 5.09
C MET A 190 24.62 -8.69 4.93
N LEU A 191 24.04 -8.15 3.85
CA LEU A 191 22.60 -8.15 3.63
C LEU A 191 22.12 -9.32 2.76
N GLY A 192 23.04 -10.06 2.15
CA GLY A 192 22.72 -11.02 1.10
C GLY A 192 22.55 -10.34 -0.27
N LYS A 193 22.09 -11.12 -1.26
CA LYS A 193 21.76 -10.57 -2.57
C LYS A 193 20.53 -9.66 -2.48
N PRO A 194 20.46 -8.61 -3.32
CA PRO A 194 19.28 -7.76 -3.38
C PRO A 194 18.07 -8.55 -3.88
N ASP A 195 16.90 -8.29 -3.30
CA ASP A 195 15.63 -8.88 -3.71
C ASP A 195 15.18 -8.35 -5.07
N VAL A 196 15.48 -7.08 -5.35
CA VAL A 196 15.16 -6.43 -6.63
C VAL A 196 16.35 -5.58 -7.10
N ILE A 197 16.65 -5.71 -8.39
CA ILE A 197 17.56 -4.83 -9.12
C ILE A 197 16.69 -3.93 -10.01
N ALA A 198 16.64 -2.63 -9.70
CA ALA A 198 15.90 -1.67 -10.51
C ALA A 198 16.84 -0.85 -11.41
N GLU A 199 16.24 -0.06 -12.30
CA GLU A 199 16.96 0.87 -13.17
C GLU A 199 17.81 1.88 -12.36
N GLY A 200 18.91 2.34 -12.96
CA GLY A 200 19.76 3.36 -12.36
C GLY A 200 20.64 2.90 -11.19
N ASN A 201 21.08 1.63 -11.19
CA ASN A 201 21.95 1.05 -10.16
C ASN A 201 21.35 1.00 -8.74
N HIS A 202 20.02 0.97 -8.62
CA HIS A 202 19.35 0.78 -7.35
C HIS A 202 19.24 -0.70 -7.00
N ARG A 203 19.59 -1.04 -5.76
CA ARG A 203 19.45 -2.37 -5.16
C ARG A 203 18.52 -2.30 -3.97
N TYR A 204 17.57 -3.20 -3.96
CA TYR A 204 16.53 -3.25 -2.95
C TYR A 204 16.78 -4.46 -2.05
N TYR A 205 16.82 -4.24 -0.74
CA TYR A 205 16.97 -5.28 0.27
C TYR A 205 15.74 -5.34 1.17
N ALA A 206 15.34 -6.55 1.56
CA ALA A 206 14.11 -6.85 2.28
C ALA A 206 13.97 -6.13 3.64
N PHE A 207 15.00 -5.48 4.15
CA PHE A 207 15.03 -4.81 5.45
C PHE A 207 14.74 -3.31 5.40
N GLY A 208 14.06 -2.84 4.36
CA GLY A 208 13.73 -1.43 4.24
C GLY A 208 14.95 -0.60 3.82
N ILE A 209 15.88 -1.20 3.09
CA ILE A 209 17.13 -0.57 2.69
C ILE A 209 17.23 -0.59 1.16
N VAL A 210 17.30 0.59 0.55
CA VAL A 210 17.59 0.75 -0.87
C VAL A 210 18.95 1.41 -1.01
N ILE A 211 19.81 0.86 -1.85
CA ILE A 211 21.16 1.38 -2.06
C ILE A 211 21.34 1.71 -3.53
N ARG A 212 21.81 2.92 -3.80
CA ARG A 212 22.24 3.33 -5.13
C ARG A 212 23.76 3.24 -5.20
N TYR A 213 24.25 2.62 -6.26
CA TYR A 213 25.68 2.49 -6.53
C TYR A 213 26.13 3.40 -7.68
N THR A 214 27.36 3.88 -7.58
CA THR A 214 28.05 4.49 -8.72
C THR A 214 28.33 3.44 -9.80
N SER A 215 28.78 3.87 -10.98
CA SER A 215 29.29 2.96 -12.03
C SER A 215 30.44 2.07 -11.53
N GLY A 216 31.24 2.57 -10.58
CA GLY A 216 32.33 1.85 -9.91
C GLY A 216 31.87 0.91 -8.80
N ARG A 217 30.56 0.65 -8.65
CA ARG A 217 30.00 -0.33 -7.70
C ARG A 217 30.31 0.00 -6.23
N VAL A 218 30.39 1.28 -5.92
CA VAL A 218 30.49 1.82 -4.55
C VAL A 218 29.22 2.55 -4.17
N VAL A 219 28.84 2.48 -2.89
CA VAL A 219 27.61 3.08 -2.34
C VAL A 219 27.67 4.60 -2.50
N GLU A 220 26.74 5.15 -3.30
CA GLU A 220 26.56 6.59 -3.51
C GLU A 220 25.50 7.17 -2.56
N GLN A 221 24.44 6.39 -2.33
CA GLN A 221 23.27 6.81 -1.57
C GLN A 221 22.61 5.60 -0.91
N ILE A 222 22.07 5.80 0.29
CA ILE A 222 21.35 4.79 1.06
C ILE A 222 20.02 5.38 1.51
N SER A 223 18.93 4.71 1.16
CA SER A 223 17.58 5.03 1.63
C SER A 223 17.15 4.00 2.67
N PHE A 224 16.71 4.49 3.82
CA PHE A 224 16.11 3.72 4.90
C PHE A 224 14.62 4.02 4.93
N ILE A 225 13.80 2.99 4.68
CA ILE A 225 12.38 3.12 4.44
C ILE A 225 11.63 2.41 5.55
N ARG A 226 10.76 3.14 6.25
CA ARG A 226 9.86 2.52 7.22
C ARG A 226 8.60 1.97 6.54
N ASN A 227 7.94 2.76 5.72
CA ASN A 227 6.79 2.30 4.93
C ASN A 227 6.95 2.79 3.49
N SER A 228 7.07 1.86 2.53
CA SER A 228 7.10 2.19 1.10
C SER A 228 5.69 2.20 0.52
N PRO A 229 5.25 3.28 -0.15
CA PRO A 229 3.97 3.27 -0.88
C PRO A 229 4.10 2.60 -2.26
N TYR A 230 5.31 2.35 -2.76
CA TYR A 230 5.55 2.00 -4.17
C TYR A 230 5.67 0.50 -4.44
N ARG A 231 5.92 -0.32 -3.42
CA ARG A 231 6.04 -1.77 -3.57
C ARG A 231 5.52 -2.41 -2.29
N GLY A 232 4.50 -3.27 -2.42
CA GLY A 232 3.80 -3.92 -1.32
C GLY A 232 4.69 -4.83 -0.45
N ASP A 233 4.08 -5.90 0.06
CA ASP A 233 4.47 -6.71 1.22
C ASP A 233 5.85 -7.40 1.24
N THR A 234 6.71 -7.18 0.24
CA THR A 234 8.06 -7.75 0.20
C THR A 234 9.12 -6.92 0.95
N TYR A 235 8.78 -5.70 1.36
CA TYR A 235 9.69 -4.83 2.12
C TYR A 235 9.35 -4.82 3.61
N LYS A 236 10.24 -5.35 4.45
CA LYS A 236 10.15 -5.17 5.89
C LYS A 236 10.54 -3.73 6.24
N PRO A 237 9.83 -3.06 7.14
CA PRO A 237 10.22 -1.75 7.64
C PRO A 237 11.64 -1.76 8.20
N PHE A 238 12.42 -0.72 7.89
CA PHE A 238 13.67 -0.49 8.59
C PHE A 238 13.38 -0.15 10.07
N VAL A 239 14.05 -0.87 10.98
CA VAL A 239 13.77 -0.82 12.43
C VAL A 239 14.67 0.17 13.18
N GLY A 240 15.75 0.65 12.56
CA GLY A 240 16.62 1.67 13.15
C GLY A 240 15.97 3.05 13.14
N ARG A 241 16.74 4.08 13.50
CA ARG A 241 16.25 5.46 13.59
C ARG A 241 17.28 6.47 13.10
N PRO A 242 16.87 7.64 12.61
CA PRO A 242 17.79 8.75 12.41
C PRO A 242 18.53 9.14 13.69
N GLU A 243 19.72 9.69 13.52
CA GLU A 243 20.42 10.42 14.58
C GLU A 243 19.55 11.55 15.17
N LYS A 244 19.98 12.10 16.31
CA LYS A 244 19.23 13.12 17.07
C LYS A 244 17.81 12.69 17.49
N ASN A 245 17.54 11.38 17.50
CA ASN A 245 16.29 10.79 17.96
C ASN A 245 15.05 11.23 17.15
N VAL A 246 15.17 11.54 15.85
CA VAL A 246 14.00 11.83 15.02
C VAL A 246 13.10 10.60 14.97
N ALA A 247 11.84 10.78 15.36
CA ALA A 247 10.87 9.71 15.29
C ALA A 247 10.36 9.52 13.85
N TRP A 248 10.03 8.30 13.47
CA TRP A 248 9.46 8.06 12.14
C TRP A 248 8.06 8.64 11.95
N GLN A 249 7.36 9.00 13.02
CA GLN A 249 6.11 9.75 12.95
C GLN A 249 6.34 11.28 12.97
N ALA A 250 7.59 11.73 12.85
CA ALA A 250 7.90 13.15 12.92
C ALA A 250 7.28 13.93 11.74
N SER A 251 6.74 15.10 12.06
CA SER A 251 6.26 16.08 11.09
C SER A 251 7.40 16.95 10.54
N VAL A 252 7.10 17.71 9.48
CA VAL A 252 8.04 18.70 8.90
C VAL A 252 8.57 19.64 9.98
N GLN A 253 7.70 20.15 10.85
CA GLN A 253 8.04 21.11 11.89
C GLN A 253 8.94 20.48 12.97
N GLN A 254 8.69 19.23 13.34
CA GLN A 254 9.52 18.52 14.31
C GLN A 254 10.93 18.28 13.74
N ILE A 255 11.04 17.88 12.48
CA ILE A 255 12.34 17.69 11.82
C ILE A 255 13.09 19.03 11.73
N LYS A 256 12.42 20.11 11.32
CA LYS A 256 13.00 21.46 11.29
C LYS A 256 13.41 21.95 12.68
N GLY A 257 12.68 21.58 13.73
CA GLY A 257 13.07 21.88 15.11
C GLY A 257 14.37 21.18 15.55
N ILE A 258 14.64 19.98 15.02
CA ILE A 258 15.82 19.17 15.38
C ILE A 258 17.04 19.50 14.50
N TYR A 259 16.82 19.75 13.21
CA TYR A 259 17.89 19.96 12.22
C TYR A 259 18.08 21.44 11.81
N GLY A 260 17.18 22.33 12.20
CA GLY A 260 17.16 23.72 11.75
C GLY A 260 16.49 23.88 10.39
N ALA A 261 16.83 24.97 9.69
CA ALA A 261 16.32 25.20 8.34
C ALA A 261 17.00 24.26 7.32
N PRO A 262 16.25 23.59 6.44
CA PRO A 262 16.83 22.76 5.39
C PRO A 262 17.50 23.63 4.32
N GLN A 263 18.48 23.05 3.61
CA GLN A 263 19.07 23.66 2.40
C GLN A 263 18.02 23.78 1.30
N GLU A 264 17.11 22.82 1.23
CA GLU A 264 15.99 22.78 0.29
C GLU A 264 14.78 22.15 0.95
N HIS A 265 13.62 22.77 0.76
CA HIS A 265 12.32 22.18 1.09
C HIS A 265 11.51 22.18 -0.19
N TRP A 266 11.27 21.00 -0.74
CA TRP A 266 10.32 20.81 -1.82
C TRP A 266 9.04 20.19 -1.26
N ASP A 267 7.90 20.66 -1.72
CA ASP A 267 6.61 20.04 -1.43
C ASP A 267 5.80 19.85 -2.71
N SER A 268 5.02 18.79 -2.73
CA SER A 268 4.19 18.42 -3.87
C SER A 268 2.98 17.65 -3.39
N ILE A 269 2.07 17.41 -4.31
CA ILE A 269 0.93 16.52 -4.14
C ILE A 269 1.14 15.38 -5.14
N ASN A 270 1.25 14.16 -4.64
CA ASN A 270 1.36 13.00 -5.53
C ASN A 270 0.04 12.77 -6.28
N LEU A 271 0.05 11.86 -7.26
CA LEU A 271 -1.15 11.52 -8.05
C LEU A 271 -2.34 11.04 -7.20
N ALA A 272 -2.09 10.56 -5.98
CA ALA A 272 -3.11 10.15 -5.02
C ALA A 272 -3.61 11.29 -4.11
N GLY A 273 -3.28 12.55 -4.43
CA GLY A 273 -3.68 13.70 -3.61
C GLY A 273 -2.94 13.80 -2.27
N THR A 274 -1.95 12.94 -2.02
CA THR A 274 -1.21 12.92 -0.76
C THR A 274 -0.09 13.94 -0.83
N LYS A 275 -0.03 14.82 0.17
CA LYS A 275 1.09 15.74 0.33
C LYS A 275 2.39 14.97 0.54
N VAL A 276 3.41 15.33 -0.22
CA VAL A 276 4.77 14.84 -0.06
C VAL A 276 5.69 16.02 0.21
N ASP A 277 6.52 15.91 1.24
CA ASP A 277 7.51 16.93 1.60
C ASP A 277 8.91 16.30 1.57
N TRP A 278 9.87 16.96 0.92
CA TRP A 278 11.29 16.61 0.92
C TRP A 278 12.08 17.69 1.63
N LEU A 279 12.77 17.32 2.70
CA LEU A 279 13.63 18.21 3.48
C LEU A 279 15.09 17.78 3.29
N THR A 280 15.86 18.57 2.55
CA THR A 280 17.27 18.29 2.26
C THR A 280 18.16 19.07 3.22
N TYR A 281 19.05 18.37 3.91
CA TYR A 281 20.10 18.90 4.78
C TYR A 281 21.46 18.41 4.28
N PRO A 282 22.58 18.97 4.78
CA PRO A 282 23.90 18.44 4.48
C PRO A 282 23.96 16.94 4.80
N ASN A 283 24.12 16.16 3.74
CA ASN A 283 24.29 14.72 3.75
C ASN A 283 23.13 13.84 4.27
N ILE A 284 21.94 14.43 4.48
CA ILE A 284 20.73 13.67 4.83
C ILE A 284 19.48 14.35 4.27
N LYS A 285 18.54 13.56 3.76
CA LYS A 285 17.25 14.02 3.27
C LYS A 285 16.13 13.24 3.96
N PHE A 286 15.05 13.92 4.29
CA PHE A 286 13.85 13.34 4.87
C PHE A 286 12.71 13.42 3.87
N GLU A 287 12.04 12.31 3.61
CA GLU A 287 10.82 12.29 2.78
C GLU A 287 9.62 11.96 3.66
N LEU A 288 8.62 12.83 3.60
CA LEU A 288 7.39 12.72 4.37
C LEU A 288 6.22 12.51 3.43
N PHE A 289 5.36 11.54 3.75
CA PHE A 289 4.11 11.29 3.03
C PHE A 289 2.95 11.47 3.97
N GLY A 290 1.95 12.25 3.55
CA GLY A 290 0.81 12.60 4.39
C GLY A 290 1.23 13.32 5.67
N GLY A 291 2.34 14.06 5.63
CA GLY A 291 2.86 14.83 6.76
C GLY A 291 3.68 14.05 7.79
N THR A 292 4.01 12.77 7.53
CA THR A 292 4.81 11.93 8.45
C THR A 292 6.03 11.35 7.76
N LEU A 293 7.16 11.26 8.48
CA LEU A 293 8.42 10.71 7.96
C LEU A 293 8.27 9.24 7.50
N ARG A 294 8.64 8.96 6.25
CA ARG A 294 8.59 7.58 5.71
C ARG A 294 9.93 7.06 5.27
N GLU A 295 10.79 7.97 4.79
CA GLU A 295 12.08 7.62 4.25
C GLU A 295 13.15 8.61 4.70
N VAL A 296 14.31 8.06 5.01
CA VAL A 296 15.51 8.81 5.38
C VAL A 296 16.58 8.41 4.40
N VAL A 297 17.10 9.39 3.67
CA VAL A 297 18.09 9.17 2.63
C VAL A 297 19.41 9.77 3.08
N VAL A 298 20.47 8.99 3.01
CA VAL A 298 21.86 9.41 3.26
C VAL A 298 22.60 9.42 1.94
N GLY A 299 23.35 10.48 1.66
CA GLY A 299 24.10 10.69 0.44
C GLY A 299 24.92 11.98 0.54
N ASN A 300 25.63 12.37 -0.51
CA ASN A 300 26.28 13.68 -0.55
C ASN A 300 25.31 14.71 -1.14
N PHE A 301 24.58 15.41 -0.27
CA PHE A 301 23.63 16.46 -0.65
C PHE A 301 24.16 17.87 -0.40
N VAL A 302 25.45 18.02 -0.10
CA VAL A 302 26.04 19.34 0.15
C VAL A 302 26.03 20.13 -1.15
N LYS A 303 25.09 21.07 -1.26
CA LYS A 303 25.11 22.08 -2.31
C LYS A 303 26.03 23.23 -1.93
N THR A 304 26.83 23.74 -2.87
CA THR A 304 27.58 24.98 -2.71
C THR A 304 26.63 26.17 -2.61
N ALA A 305 27.08 27.30 -2.05
CA ALA A 305 26.28 28.53 -2.04
C ALA A 305 25.86 28.97 -3.45
N GLU A 306 26.71 28.72 -4.45
CA GLU A 306 26.43 28.98 -5.86
C GLU A 306 25.35 28.05 -6.42
N GLN A 307 25.37 26.75 -6.07
CA GLN A 307 24.31 25.81 -6.43
C GLN A 307 22.98 26.18 -5.77
N ILE A 308 23.00 26.54 -4.48
CA ILE A 308 21.82 27.02 -3.77
C ILE A 308 21.29 28.32 -4.42
N ALA A 309 22.17 29.22 -4.83
CA ALA A 309 21.78 30.46 -5.52
C ALA A 309 21.25 30.21 -6.94
N ALA A 310 21.81 29.23 -7.66
CA ALA A 310 21.33 28.81 -8.97
C ALA A 310 19.94 28.14 -8.88
N ASP A 311 19.71 27.31 -7.87
CA ASP A 311 18.41 26.66 -7.63
C ASP A 311 17.35 27.65 -7.11
N LYS A 312 17.78 28.72 -6.42
CA LYS A 312 16.92 29.85 -6.03
C LYS A 312 16.60 30.80 -7.18
N LYS A 313 17.27 30.71 -8.35
CA LYS A 313 16.69 31.33 -9.55
C LYS A 313 15.38 30.60 -9.76
N PRO A 314 14.23 31.30 -9.73
CA PRO A 314 12.97 30.63 -9.86
C PRO A 314 13.01 29.79 -11.13
N VAL A 315 12.92 28.48 -10.99
CA VAL A 315 12.32 27.64 -12.03
C VAL A 315 10.81 27.86 -11.97
N GLN A 316 10.34 29.09 -11.75
CA GLN A 316 9.12 29.61 -12.36
C GLN A 316 9.42 29.82 -13.85
N GLY A 317 9.89 28.77 -14.51
CA GLY A 317 9.90 28.71 -15.96
C GLY A 317 8.49 28.37 -16.43
N PRO A 318 8.14 28.70 -17.69
CA PRO A 318 6.87 28.33 -18.31
C PRO A 318 6.50 26.84 -18.14
N LEU A 319 7.49 25.97 -17.95
CA LEU A 319 7.31 24.53 -17.78
C LEU A 319 6.61 24.11 -16.48
N MET A 320 6.97 24.71 -15.33
CA MET A 320 6.35 24.33 -14.05
C MET A 320 4.91 24.84 -13.96
N ALA A 321 4.66 26.07 -14.43
CA ALA A 321 3.32 26.60 -14.57
C ALA A 321 2.45 25.73 -15.51
N LYS A 322 3.05 25.19 -16.58
CA LYS A 322 2.38 24.27 -17.49
C LYS A 322 2.07 22.92 -16.82
N ALA A 323 2.95 22.39 -15.98
CA ALA A 323 2.71 21.15 -15.24
C ALA A 323 1.54 21.30 -14.24
N ASP A 324 1.54 22.37 -13.43
CA ASP A 324 0.45 22.65 -12.49
C ASP A 324 -0.89 22.84 -13.23
N GLN A 325 -0.85 23.55 -14.36
CA GLN A 325 -2.02 23.70 -15.22
C GLN A 325 -2.52 22.35 -15.75
N ILE A 326 -1.63 21.46 -16.20
CA ILE A 326 -2.00 20.13 -16.69
C ILE A 326 -2.65 19.30 -15.57
N VAL A 327 -2.16 19.39 -14.33
CA VAL A 327 -2.75 18.67 -13.19
C VAL A 327 -4.18 19.15 -12.92
N VAL A 328 -4.41 20.47 -12.90
CA VAL A 328 -5.75 21.05 -12.70
C VAL A 328 -6.70 20.68 -13.85
N GLU A 329 -6.22 20.74 -15.09
CA GLU A 329 -7.00 20.35 -16.28
C GLU A 329 -7.33 18.85 -16.27
N TYR A 330 -6.36 18.00 -15.92
CA TYR A 330 -6.56 16.55 -15.79
C TYR A 330 -7.64 16.24 -14.77
N LYS A 331 -7.54 16.83 -13.57
CA LYS A 331 -8.53 16.62 -12.50
C LYS A 331 -9.92 17.04 -12.95
N THR A 332 -10.05 18.22 -13.56
CA THR A 332 -11.34 18.73 -14.04
C THR A 332 -11.98 17.81 -15.09
N MET A 333 -11.16 17.30 -16.00
CA MET A 333 -11.59 16.36 -17.04
C MET A 333 -11.95 15.00 -16.42
N HIS A 334 -11.17 14.49 -15.48
CA HIS A 334 -11.44 13.24 -14.78
C HIS A 334 -12.74 13.29 -13.97
N ASP A 335 -12.98 14.35 -13.20
CA ASP A 335 -14.23 14.56 -12.46
C ASP A 335 -15.45 14.57 -13.42
N ARG A 336 -15.28 15.07 -14.66
CA ARG A 336 -16.33 15.01 -15.69
C ARG A 336 -16.54 13.57 -16.20
N LEU A 337 -15.48 12.81 -16.40
CA LEU A 337 -15.56 11.41 -16.83
C LEU A 337 -16.28 10.55 -15.79
N GLU A 338 -16.04 10.75 -14.50
CA GLU A 338 -16.74 10.02 -13.43
C GLU A 338 -18.25 10.29 -13.44
N ARG A 339 -18.66 11.55 -13.64
CA ARG A 339 -20.08 11.93 -13.78
C ARG A 339 -20.69 11.29 -15.02
N ASN A 340 -19.99 11.33 -16.15
CA ASN A 340 -20.45 10.72 -17.39
C ASN A 340 -20.59 9.20 -17.27
N MET A 341 -19.64 8.53 -16.62
CA MET A 341 -19.70 7.08 -16.37
C MET A 341 -20.89 6.72 -15.48
N SER A 342 -21.14 7.51 -14.44
CA SER A 342 -22.30 7.33 -13.56
C SER A 342 -23.62 7.47 -14.33
N GLU A 343 -23.73 8.48 -15.20
CA GLU A 343 -24.90 8.69 -16.05
C GLU A 343 -25.07 7.58 -17.10
N TYR A 344 -23.97 7.14 -17.73
CA TYR A 344 -23.97 6.03 -18.68
C TYR A 344 -24.51 4.75 -18.03
N ASN A 345 -24.02 4.40 -16.83
CA ASN A 345 -24.49 3.23 -16.08
C ASN A 345 -25.98 3.33 -15.71
N ARG A 346 -26.45 4.53 -15.33
CA ARG A 346 -27.87 4.79 -15.06
C ARG A 346 -28.72 4.55 -16.31
N LEU A 347 -28.28 5.06 -17.47
CA LEU A 347 -28.97 4.88 -18.75
C LEU A 347 -28.94 3.41 -19.20
N ALA A 348 -27.83 2.70 -19.00
CA ALA A 348 -27.71 1.27 -19.31
C ALA A 348 -28.71 0.43 -18.50
N ALA A 349 -28.85 0.71 -17.21
CA ALA A 349 -29.84 0.05 -16.36
C ALA A 349 -31.28 0.33 -16.83
N LYS A 350 -31.57 1.58 -17.21
CA LYS A 350 -32.86 1.97 -17.78
C LYS A 350 -33.14 1.23 -19.10
N TYR A 351 -32.16 1.19 -20.01
CA TYR A 351 -32.27 0.52 -21.30
C TYR A 351 -32.59 -0.97 -21.12
N ALA A 352 -31.89 -1.66 -20.21
CA ALA A 352 -32.15 -3.06 -19.90
C ALA A 352 -33.59 -3.29 -19.40
N SER A 353 -34.12 -2.38 -18.58
CA SER A 353 -35.51 -2.43 -18.11
C SER A 353 -36.51 -2.21 -19.25
N GLU A 354 -36.29 -1.23 -20.12
CA GLU A 354 -37.16 -0.91 -21.26
C GLU A 354 -37.19 -2.06 -22.28
N MET A 355 -36.05 -2.71 -22.52
CA MET A 355 -35.96 -3.90 -23.37
C MET A 355 -36.75 -5.08 -22.82
N ARG A 356 -36.73 -5.32 -21.50
CA ARG A 356 -37.54 -6.38 -20.86
C ARG A 356 -39.04 -6.14 -20.98
N LEU A 357 -39.46 -4.88 -21.04
CA LEU A 357 -40.87 -4.49 -21.17
C LEU A 357 -41.32 -4.33 -22.64
N HIS A 358 -40.46 -4.69 -23.61
CA HIS A 358 -40.71 -4.53 -25.04
C HIS A 358 -41.04 -3.07 -25.47
N LEU A 359 -40.50 -2.08 -24.76
CA LEU A 359 -40.73 -0.65 -25.04
C LEU A 359 -39.73 -0.12 -26.08
N SER A 360 -39.79 -0.64 -27.32
CA SER A 360 -38.79 -0.40 -28.37
C SER A 360 -38.49 1.09 -28.64
N GLY A 361 -39.52 1.96 -28.67
CA GLY A 361 -39.34 3.39 -28.87
C GLY A 361 -38.64 4.12 -27.72
N SER A 362 -38.86 3.68 -26.47
CA SER A 362 -38.17 4.25 -25.30
C SER A 362 -36.73 3.76 -25.23
N ALA A 363 -36.52 2.46 -25.48
CA ALA A 363 -35.22 1.83 -25.52
C ALA A 363 -34.30 2.50 -26.57
N HIS A 364 -34.83 2.83 -27.75
CA HIS A 364 -34.07 3.57 -28.76
C HIS A 364 -33.55 4.92 -28.23
N LYS A 365 -34.43 5.73 -27.63
CA LYS A 365 -34.05 7.05 -27.06
C LYS A 365 -33.01 6.91 -25.95
N THR A 366 -33.14 5.88 -25.10
CA THR A 366 -32.16 5.63 -24.04
C THR A 366 -30.81 5.20 -24.62
N ARG A 367 -30.78 4.37 -25.67
CA ARG A 367 -29.55 4.00 -26.38
C ARG A 367 -28.86 5.20 -27.04
N GLU A 368 -29.62 6.10 -27.66
CA GLU A 368 -29.05 7.35 -28.21
C GLU A 368 -28.44 8.23 -27.12
N ALA A 369 -29.09 8.32 -25.95
CA ALA A 369 -28.55 9.06 -24.81
C ALA A 369 -27.23 8.44 -24.30
N MET A 370 -27.16 7.12 -24.19
CA MET A 370 -25.92 6.41 -23.85
C MET A 370 -24.80 6.73 -24.84
N SER A 371 -25.10 6.66 -26.14
CA SER A 371 -24.14 6.97 -27.20
C SER A 371 -23.61 8.41 -27.10
N ARG A 372 -24.47 9.39 -26.79
CA ARG A 372 -24.03 10.78 -26.61
C ARG A 372 -23.07 10.93 -25.44
N VAL A 373 -23.38 10.34 -24.29
CA VAL A 373 -22.51 10.38 -23.09
C VAL A 373 -21.16 9.73 -23.35
N ALA A 374 -21.14 8.58 -24.04
CA ALA A 374 -19.91 7.91 -24.44
C ALA A 374 -19.08 8.78 -25.39
N THR A 375 -19.69 9.33 -26.45
CA THR A 375 -19.01 10.22 -27.40
C THR A 375 -18.44 11.47 -26.73
N GLU A 376 -19.18 12.13 -25.84
CA GLU A 376 -18.68 13.29 -25.09
C GLU A 376 -17.46 12.96 -24.22
N SER A 377 -17.46 11.77 -23.62
CA SER A 377 -16.36 11.31 -22.76
C SER A 377 -15.11 11.02 -23.58
N ILE A 378 -15.26 10.28 -24.68
CA ILE A 378 -14.17 9.99 -25.62
C ILE A 378 -13.57 11.29 -26.17
N ASN A 379 -14.42 12.23 -26.63
CA ASN A 379 -13.96 13.51 -27.15
C ASN A 379 -13.22 14.35 -26.09
N SER A 380 -13.64 14.28 -24.82
CA SER A 380 -12.97 14.98 -23.73
C SER A 380 -11.56 14.41 -23.47
N ILE A 381 -11.42 13.08 -23.52
CA ILE A 381 -10.12 12.41 -23.39
C ILE A 381 -9.21 12.74 -24.56
N ASP A 382 -9.71 12.59 -25.80
CA ASP A 382 -8.93 12.83 -27.02
C ASP A 382 -8.47 14.29 -27.10
N ALA A 383 -9.34 15.25 -26.73
CA ALA A 383 -8.99 16.66 -26.65
C ALA A 383 -7.90 16.93 -25.59
N PHE A 384 -7.99 16.29 -24.41
CA PHE A 384 -6.98 16.46 -23.36
C PHE A 384 -5.61 15.88 -23.76
N ILE A 385 -5.59 14.66 -24.33
CA ILE A 385 -4.36 14.03 -24.81
C ILE A 385 -3.71 14.90 -25.88
N LYS A 386 -4.48 15.36 -26.86
CA LYS A 386 -3.98 16.19 -27.97
C LYS A 386 -3.45 17.54 -27.47
N LYS A 387 -4.18 18.21 -26.57
CA LYS A 387 -3.79 19.52 -26.03
C LYS A 387 -2.47 19.47 -25.24
N ASN A 388 -2.20 18.34 -24.60
CA ASN A 388 -1.05 18.16 -23.70
C ASN A 388 -0.02 17.17 -24.26
N GLU A 389 -0.04 16.93 -25.57
CA GLU A 389 0.91 16.07 -26.26
C GLU A 389 2.35 16.58 -26.04
N GLY A 390 3.26 15.66 -25.69
CA GLY A 390 4.64 15.97 -25.34
C GLY A 390 4.88 16.33 -23.85
N PHE A 391 3.82 16.62 -23.08
CA PHE A 391 3.93 16.93 -21.65
C PHE A 391 3.35 15.84 -20.74
N LEU A 392 2.56 14.91 -21.29
CA LEU A 392 2.00 13.81 -20.52
C LEU A 392 3.03 12.71 -20.26
N ALA A 393 3.11 12.28 -19.00
CA ALA A 393 3.83 11.07 -18.64
C ALA A 393 3.22 9.85 -19.37
N PRO A 394 4.03 8.87 -19.82
CA PRO A 394 3.54 7.68 -20.51
C PRO A 394 2.44 6.92 -19.74
N SER A 395 2.55 6.86 -18.41
CA SER A 395 1.56 6.21 -17.54
C SER A 395 0.20 6.91 -17.57
N ILE A 396 0.16 8.24 -17.54
CA ILE A 396 -1.08 9.02 -17.62
C ILE A 396 -1.72 8.85 -18.99
N LYS A 397 -0.92 8.88 -20.07
CA LYS A 397 -1.42 8.62 -21.43
C LYS A 397 -2.02 7.22 -21.55
N ALA A 398 -1.36 6.20 -21.01
CA ALA A 398 -1.87 4.83 -21.02
C ALA A 398 -3.19 4.68 -20.25
N HIS A 399 -3.28 5.28 -19.05
CA HIS A 399 -4.51 5.26 -18.26
C HIS A 399 -5.68 5.96 -18.97
N LEU A 400 -5.44 7.10 -19.61
CA LEU A 400 -6.46 7.80 -20.40
C LEU A 400 -6.93 6.98 -21.62
N ILE A 401 -6.03 6.23 -22.26
CA ILE A 401 -6.39 5.30 -23.35
C ILE A 401 -7.27 4.16 -22.82
N GLU A 402 -6.98 3.65 -21.63
CA GLU A 402 -7.80 2.63 -20.98
C GLU A 402 -9.21 3.16 -20.65
N ASP A 403 -9.31 4.35 -20.06
CA ASP A 403 -10.60 4.98 -19.77
C ASP A 403 -11.40 5.27 -21.04
N ARG A 404 -10.72 5.66 -22.12
CA ARG A 404 -11.33 5.83 -23.44
C ARG A 404 -11.93 4.52 -23.96
N GLN A 405 -11.24 3.39 -23.77
CA GLN A 405 -11.73 2.08 -24.22
C GLN A 405 -13.01 1.66 -23.48
N LYS A 406 -13.15 1.99 -22.19
CA LYS A 406 -14.35 1.68 -21.40
C LYS A 406 -15.64 2.31 -21.94
N PHE A 407 -15.56 3.36 -22.75
CA PHE A 407 -16.71 4.00 -23.40
C PHE A 407 -16.96 3.48 -24.83
N LEU A 408 -16.03 2.72 -25.40
CA LEU A 408 -16.19 2.06 -26.70
C LEU A 408 -16.81 0.67 -26.57
N ASP A 409 -16.53 -0.01 -25.45
CA ASP A 409 -17.11 -1.30 -25.06
C ASP A 409 -18.51 -1.12 -24.44
#